data_AF-A0A933G4F1-F1
#
_entry.id   AF-A0A933G4F1-F1
#
_cell.length_a   1.000
_cell.length_b   1.000
_cell.length_c   1.000
_cell.angle_alpha   90.00
_cell.angle_beta   90.00
_cell.angle_gamma   90.00
#
_symmetry.space_group_name_H-M   'P 1'
#
loop_
_entity.id
_entity.type
_entity.pdbx_description
1 polymer ?
#
loop_
_entity_poly.entity_id
_entity_poly.type
_entity_poly.pdbx_seq_one_letter_code
_entity_poly.pdbx_strand_id
1 'polypeptide(L)'
;MPNPYQALNVGINADDETIRQAYLAAVRRFPPDRSPQEFQRISEAYGRIKTEDDRLALLLFEPGQGETIDDLLAEERCRTSRRRIGLSSLLSLLNEDL
;
A
#
# COMPACT_ATOMS: atom_id res chain seq x y z
N MET A 1 1.20 10.75 -5.42
CA MET A 1 -0.15 10.42 -5.93
C MET A 1 -1.15 10.57 -4.79
N PRO A 2 -2.45 10.83 -5.02
CA PRO A 2 -3.43 10.89 -3.94
C PRO A 2 -3.55 9.55 -3.23
N ASN A 3 -3.75 9.58 -1.91
CA ASN A 3 -3.90 8.39 -1.11
C ASN A 3 -5.23 7.68 -1.47
N PRO A 4 -5.21 6.41 -1.92
CA PRO A 4 -6.43 5.70 -2.32
C PRO A 4 -7.43 5.52 -1.17
N TYR A 5 -6.94 5.37 0.07
CA TYR A 5 -7.79 5.28 1.26
C TYR A 5 -8.52 6.59 1.54
N GLN A 6 -7.85 7.73 1.36
CA GLN A 6 -8.48 9.04 1.51
C GLN A 6 -9.50 9.31 0.40
N ALA A 7 -9.22 8.91 -0.83
CA ALA A 7 -10.13 9.07 -1.97
C ALA A 7 -11.45 8.29 -1.78
N LEU A 8 -11.39 7.11 -1.16
CA LEU A 8 -12.56 6.30 -0.81
C LEU A 8 -13.12 6.60 0.59
N ASN A 9 -12.48 7.50 1.35
CA ASN A 9 -12.81 7.84 2.73
C ASN A 9 -12.93 6.61 3.65
N VAL A 10 -11.96 5.69 3.52
CA VAL A 10 -11.85 4.45 4.29
C VAL A 10 -10.58 4.45 5.13
N GLY A 11 -10.57 3.68 6.23
CA GLY A 11 -9.36 3.49 7.03
C GLY A 11 -8.33 2.61 6.31
N ILE A 12 -7.04 2.75 6.67
CA ILE A 12 -5.95 1.95 6.10
C ILE A 12 -6.10 0.44 6.39
N ASN A 13 -6.76 0.11 7.50
CA ASN A 13 -7.05 -1.26 7.94
C ASN A 13 -8.43 -1.77 7.49
N ALA A 14 -9.08 -1.09 6.55
CA ALA A 14 -10.38 -1.54 6.04
C ALA A 14 -10.23 -2.91 5.35
N ASP A 15 -11.22 -3.78 5.58
CA ASP A 15 -11.35 -5.05 4.88
C ASP A 15 -11.93 -4.85 3.46
N ASP A 16 -11.82 -5.88 2.63
CA ASP A 16 -12.25 -5.83 1.24
C ASP A 16 -13.74 -5.48 1.10
N GLU A 17 -14.57 -5.95 2.05
CA GLU A 17 -16.01 -5.67 2.06
C GLU A 17 -16.29 -4.19 2.37
N THR A 18 -15.62 -3.60 3.37
CA THR A 18 -15.75 -2.17 3.68
C THR A 18 -15.30 -1.32 2.50
N ILE A 19 -14.19 -1.68 1.84
CA ILE A 19 -13.68 -0.97 0.65
C ILE A 19 -14.68 -1.06 -0.49
N ARG A 20 -15.25 -2.25 -0.74
CA ARG A 20 -16.27 -2.47 -1.78
C ARG A 20 -17.53 -1.66 -1.50
N GLN A 21 -18.02 -1.63 -0.26
CA GLN A 21 -19.20 -0.87 0.12
C GLN A 21 -18.98 0.64 -0.04
N ALA A 22 -17.81 1.14 0.37
CA ALA A 22 -17.43 2.54 0.20
C ALA A 22 -17.37 2.92 -1.29
N TYR A 23 -16.79 2.07 -2.13
CA TYR A 23 -16.78 2.27 -3.59
C TYR A 23 -18.20 2.34 -4.16
N LEU A 24 -19.08 1.39 -3.83
CA LEU A 24 -20.47 1.39 -4.30
C LEU A 24 -21.24 2.63 -3.85
N ALA A 25 -21.03 3.07 -2.60
CA ALA A 25 -21.63 4.30 -2.09
C ALA A 25 -21.11 5.54 -2.83
N ALA A 26 -19.82 5.59 -3.12
CA ALA A 26 -19.18 6.68 -3.85
C ALA A 26 -19.65 6.74 -5.32
N VAL A 27 -19.77 5.60 -6.01
CA VAL A 27 -20.31 5.53 -7.39
C VAL A 27 -21.76 5.98 -7.46
N ARG A 28 -22.58 5.65 -6.45
CA ARG A 28 -23.96 6.14 -6.36
C ARG A 28 -24.02 7.66 -6.18
N ARG A 29 -23.06 8.23 -5.46
CA ARG A 29 -22.96 9.69 -5.21
C ARG A 29 -22.41 10.44 -6.40
N PHE A 30 -21.46 9.85 -7.12
CA PHE A 30 -20.77 10.43 -8.27
C PHE A 30 -20.95 9.53 -9.49
N PRO A 31 -22.14 9.52 -10.11
CA PRO A 31 -22.38 8.69 -11.27
C PRO A 31 -21.53 9.19 -12.45
N PRO A 32 -21.06 8.26 -13.32
CA PRO A 32 -20.15 8.59 -14.43
C PRO A 32 -20.76 9.61 -15.41
N ASP A 33 -22.08 9.62 -15.53
CA ASP A 33 -22.83 10.48 -16.43
C ASP A 33 -22.88 11.96 -15.98
N ARG A 34 -22.78 12.21 -14.66
CA ARG A 34 -22.84 13.57 -14.08
C ARG A 34 -21.50 14.06 -13.57
N SER A 35 -20.58 13.16 -13.22
CA SER A 35 -19.31 13.51 -12.58
C SER A 35 -18.18 12.57 -13.01
N PRO A 36 -17.79 12.62 -14.30
CA PRO A 36 -16.79 11.69 -14.84
C PRO A 36 -15.42 11.80 -14.17
N GLN A 37 -15.00 13.02 -13.81
CA GLN A 37 -13.71 13.23 -13.13
C GLN A 37 -13.67 12.61 -11.73
N GLU A 38 -14.74 12.77 -10.94
CA GLU A 38 -14.80 12.17 -9.60
C GLU A 38 -14.92 10.65 -9.68
N PHE A 39 -15.74 10.16 -10.62
CA PHE A 39 -15.87 8.72 -10.86
C PHE A 39 -14.51 8.10 -11.21
N GLN A 40 -13.73 8.75 -12.08
CA GLN A 40 -12.40 8.28 -12.45
C GLN A 40 -11.46 8.21 -11.25
N ARG A 41 -11.41 9.27 -10.41
CA ARG A 41 -10.59 9.25 -9.18
C ARG A 41 -10.97 8.12 -8.24
N ILE A 42 -12.27 7.91 -8.03
CA ILE A 42 -12.78 6.85 -7.14
C ILE A 42 -12.46 5.46 -7.72
N SER A 43 -12.61 5.28 -9.03
CA SER A 43 -12.33 4.01 -9.71
C SER A 43 -10.84 3.67 -9.69
N GLU A 44 -9.97 4.63 -9.94
CA GLU A 44 -8.52 4.49 -9.82
C GLU A 44 -8.09 4.16 -8.39
N ALA A 45 -8.68 4.83 -7.40
CA ALA A 45 -8.41 4.55 -5.99
C ALA A 45 -8.83 3.12 -5.62
N TYR A 46 -10.03 2.70 -6.02
CA TYR A 46 -10.53 1.35 -5.77
C TYR A 46 -9.65 0.29 -6.40
N GLY A 47 -9.24 0.47 -7.65
CA GLY A 47 -8.37 -0.49 -8.35
C GLY A 47 -7.03 -0.73 -7.67
N ARG A 48 -6.57 0.19 -6.81
CA ARG A 48 -5.28 0.08 -6.11
C ARG A 48 -5.34 -0.56 -4.72
N ILE A 49 -6.54 -0.75 -4.16
CA ILE A 49 -6.71 -1.33 -2.81
C ILE A 49 -7.77 -2.43 -2.78
N LYS A 50 -8.25 -2.86 -3.94
CA LYS A 50 -9.37 -3.79 -4.08
C LYS A 50 -9.07 -5.16 -3.47
N THR A 51 -7.85 -5.66 -3.67
CA THR A 51 -7.42 -6.96 -3.18
C THR A 51 -6.27 -6.81 -2.18
N GLU A 52 -6.00 -7.87 -1.42
CA GLU A 52 -4.83 -7.93 -0.56
C GLU A 52 -3.53 -7.74 -1.35
N ASP A 53 -3.40 -8.38 -2.52
CA ASP A 53 -2.23 -8.23 -3.40
C ASP A 53 -2.04 -6.77 -3.86
N ASP A 54 -3.12 -6.06 -4.20
CA ASP A 54 -3.05 -4.65 -4.59
C ASP A 54 -2.57 -3.77 -3.41
N ARG A 55 -3.05 -4.07 -2.20
CA ARG A 55 -2.64 -3.37 -0.96
C ARG A 55 -1.18 -3.65 -0.62
N LEU A 56 -0.73 -4.89 -0.80
CA LEU A 56 0.67 -5.26 -0.63
C LEU A 56 1.55 -4.59 -1.68
N ALA A 57 1.15 -4.58 -2.94
CA ALA A 57 1.88 -3.88 -3.99
C ALA A 57 1.98 -2.38 -3.70
N LEU A 58 0.89 -1.77 -3.23
CA LEU A 58 0.88 -0.38 -2.79
C LEU A 58 1.87 -0.14 -1.64
N LEU A 59 1.87 -1.00 -0.62
CA LEU A 59 2.75 -0.87 0.53
C LEU A 59 4.23 -1.09 0.19
N LEU A 60 4.52 -2.04 -0.70
CA LEU A 60 5.87 -2.46 -1.04
C LEU A 60 6.54 -1.55 -2.08
N PHE A 61 5.76 -1.01 -3.02
CA PHE A 61 6.31 -0.35 -4.20
C PHE A 61 5.99 1.14 -4.30
N GLU A 62 5.02 1.67 -3.55
CA GLU A 62 4.83 3.12 -3.51
C GLU A 62 5.65 3.77 -2.40
N PRO A 63 6.29 4.93 -2.69
CA PRO A 63 6.99 5.70 -1.67
C PRO A 63 5.99 6.10 -0.59
N GLY A 64 6.35 5.83 0.67
CA GLY A 64 5.48 6.01 1.83
C GLY A 64 4.88 7.42 1.86
N GLN A 65 3.55 7.51 1.70
CA GLN A 65 2.82 8.76 1.88
C GLN A 65 2.73 9.05 3.39
N GLY A 66 3.84 9.47 3.98
CA GLY A 66 3.95 9.66 5.43
C GLY A 66 5.35 9.49 5.99
N GLU A 67 6.35 9.13 5.19
CA GLU A 67 7.73 9.17 5.63
C GLU A 67 8.15 10.64 5.73
N THR A 68 8.28 11.12 6.97
CA THR A 68 8.95 12.40 7.20
C THR A 68 10.40 12.24 6.73
N ILE A 69 11.08 13.34 6.37
CA ILE A 69 12.51 13.29 6.06
C ILE A 69 13.28 12.55 7.17
N ASP A 70 12.85 12.69 8.42
CA ASP A 70 13.40 11.99 9.58
C ASP A 70 13.22 10.46 9.54
N ASP A 71 12.08 9.95 9.07
CA ASP A 71 11.80 8.51 8.95
C ASP A 71 12.66 7.88 7.85
N LEU A 72 12.79 8.58 6.72
CA LEU A 72 13.71 8.23 5.63
C LEU A 72 15.17 8.23 6.08
N LEU A 73 15.58 9.24 6.86
CA LEU A 73 16.93 9.30 7.43
C LEU A 73 17.18 8.17 8.43
N ALA A 74 16.19 7.78 9.23
CA ALA A 74 16.29 6.63 10.13
C ALA A 74 16.46 5.32 9.35
N GLU A 75 15.73 5.13 8.25
CA GLU A 75 15.90 3.98 7.36
C GLU A 75 17.28 3.95 6.68
N GLU A 76 17.79 5.08 6.20
CA GLU A 76 19.10 5.17 5.55
C GLU A 76 20.24 4.79 6.51
N ARG A 77 20.12 5.18 7.78
CA ARG A 77 21.06 4.76 8.83
C ARG A 77 21.02 3.24 9.05
N CYS A 78 19.87 2.60 8.86
CA CYS A 78 19.73 1.14 8.89
C CYS A 78 20.28 0.47 7.62
N ARG A 79 20.04 1.02 6.42
CA ARG A 79 20.56 0.48 5.14
C ARG A 79 22.08 0.43 5.10
N THR A 80 22.75 1.42 5.68
CA THR A 80 24.21 1.50 5.72
C THR A 80 24.85 0.34 6.50
N SER A 81 24.08 -0.35 7.36
CA SER A 81 24.55 -1.52 8.13
C SER A 81 24.02 -2.87 7.62
N ARG A 82 23.44 -2.97 6.41
CA ARG A 82 23.11 -4.27 5.83
C ARG A 82 24.39 -5.09 5.66
N ARG A 83 24.69 -5.93 6.66
CA ARG A 83 25.76 -6.91 6.60
C ARG A 83 25.45 -7.83 5.42
N ARG A 84 26.30 -7.83 4.39
CA ARG A 84 26.23 -8.86 3.35
C ARG A 84 26.48 -10.19 4.03
N ILE A 85 25.43 -10.98 4.20
CA ILE A 85 25.53 -12.34 4.70
C ILE A 85 26.12 -13.18 3.56
N GLY A 86 27.30 -13.74 3.80
CA GLY A 86 27.93 -14.65 2.86
C GLY A 86 27.14 -15.95 2.76
N LEU A 87 27.24 -16.64 1.62
CA LEU A 87 26.57 -17.92 1.38
C LEU A 87 26.86 -18.94 2.50
N SER A 88 28.10 -18.97 3.00
CA SER A 88 28.50 -19.82 4.13
C SER A 88 27.70 -19.56 5.39
N SER A 89 27.43 -18.30 5.71
CA SER A 89 26.65 -17.90 6.88
C SER A 89 25.15 -18.16 6.72
N LEU A 90 24.64 -18.22 5.48
CA LEU A 90 23.26 -18.64 5.21
C LEU A 90 23.12 -20.16 5.35
N LEU A 91 24.06 -20.94 4.80
CA LEU A 91 24.03 -22.39 4.88
C LEU A 91 24.18 -22.90 6.32
N SER A 92 24.97 -22.23 7.16
CA SER A 92 25.12 -22.62 8.57
C SER A 92 23.82 -22.49 9.37
N LEU A 93 22.95 -21.54 9.02
CA LEU A 93 21.67 -21.35 9.72
C LEU A 93 20.62 -22.39 9.31
N LEU A 94 20.71 -22.94 8.10
CA LEU A 94 19.80 -23.98 7.61
C LEU A 94 20.15 -25.37 8.16
N ASN A 95 21.40 -25.56 8.60
CA ASN A 95 21.91 -26.84 9.10
C ASN A 95 21.87 -26.96 10.63
N GLU A 96 21.32 -25.97 11.35
CA GLU A 96 21.15 -26.02 12.81
C GLU A 96 19.82 -26.66 13.24
N ASP A 97 18.93 -27.01 12.31
CA ASP A 97 17.69 -27.77 12.56
C ASP A 97 17.77 -29.19 11.94
N LEU A 98 18.67 -30.03 12.44
CA LEU A 98 18.61 -31.50 12.29
C LEU A 98 19.39 -32.26 13.37
#